data_AF-A0AAU0RY77-F1
#
_entry.id   AF-A0AAU0RY77-F1
#
_cell.length_a   1.000
_cell.length_b   1.000
_cell.length_c   1.000
_cell.angle_alpha   90.00
_cell.angle_beta   90.00
_cell.angle_gamma   90.00
#
_symmetry.space_group_name_H-M   'P 1'
#
loop_
_entity.id
_entity.type
_entity.pdbx_description
1 polymer ?
#
loop_
_entity_poly.entity_id
_entity_poly.type
_entity_poly.pdbx_seq_one_letter_code
_entity_poly.pdbx_strand_id
1 'polypeptide(L)'
;MKPCVTDAAKSKKPRPYKLSPRPALATTRVVATVAVVAKNQADDVLIEDLMDQLRREGADLFYLDNQLCLRPMDWNQFHRVSDNWRDLLAYLHRHEEENQNGSRRQA
;
A
#
# COMPACT_ATOMS: atom_id res chain seq x y z
N MET A 1 19.27 -72.54 -42.48
CA MET A 1 20.19 -71.52 -41.92
C MET A 1 19.37 -70.53 -41.10
N LYS A 2 19.64 -70.39 -39.79
CA LYS A 2 19.26 -69.19 -39.00
C LYS A 2 20.39 -68.16 -39.13
N PRO A 3 20.08 -66.86 -39.16
CA PRO A 3 20.39 -66.00 -38.00
C PRO A 3 19.22 -65.04 -37.69
N CYS A 4 18.78 -64.87 -36.45
CA CYS A 4 19.34 -64.06 -35.34
C CYS A 4 19.04 -62.55 -35.44
N VAL A 5 18.13 -62.12 -34.54
CA VAL A 5 18.17 -60.89 -33.68
C VAL A 5 17.90 -59.58 -34.44
N THR A 6 16.99 -58.68 -34.01
CA THR A 6 17.22 -57.81 -32.85
C THR A 6 15.93 -57.16 -32.34
N ASP A 7 15.79 -57.23 -31.01
CA ASP A 7 14.82 -56.57 -30.17
C ASP A 7 14.93 -55.04 -30.31
N ALA A 8 13.85 -54.38 -30.74
CA ALA A 8 13.77 -52.93 -30.77
C ALA A 8 13.15 -52.44 -29.45
N ALA A 9 14.00 -52.28 -28.44
CA ALA A 9 13.64 -51.65 -27.16
C ALA A 9 13.07 -50.24 -27.40
N LYS A 10 11.78 -50.09 -27.09
CA LYS A 10 11.02 -48.83 -27.20
C LYS A 10 11.57 -47.84 -26.17
N SER A 11 12.42 -46.92 -26.62
CA SER A 11 12.97 -45.81 -25.84
C SER A 11 11.84 -44.90 -25.34
N LYS A 12 11.44 -45.07 -24.08
CA LYS A 12 10.58 -44.11 -23.37
C LYS A 12 11.45 -42.95 -22.92
N LYS A 13 11.52 -41.88 -23.72
CA LYS A 13 12.04 -40.58 -23.26
C LYS A 13 11.23 -40.11 -22.05
N PRO A 14 11.84 -39.85 -20.88
CA PRO A 14 11.12 -39.26 -19.77
C PRO A 14 10.68 -37.84 -20.16
N ARG A 15 9.40 -37.55 -19.99
CA ARG A 15 8.88 -36.19 -20.21
C ARG A 15 9.53 -35.28 -19.16
N PRO A 16 10.03 -34.09 -19.53
CA PRO A 16 10.47 -33.12 -18.54
C PRO A 16 9.27 -32.81 -17.64
N TYR A 17 9.41 -33.07 -16.35
CA TYR A 17 8.44 -32.61 -15.37
C TYR A 17 8.50 -31.07 -15.40
N LYS A 18 7.42 -30.44 -15.87
CA LYS A 18 7.24 -29.00 -15.65
C LYS A 18 7.14 -28.83 -14.14
N LEU A 19 8.19 -28.27 -13.53
CA LEU A 19 8.10 -27.70 -12.20
C LEU A 19 7.07 -26.57 -12.29
N SER A 20 5.88 -26.79 -11.75
CA SER A 20 4.92 -25.73 -11.51
C SER A 20 5.59 -24.70 -10.60
N PRO A 21 5.63 -23.40 -10.94
CA PRO A 21 6.06 -22.37 -10.02
C PRO A 21 5.14 -22.44 -8.80
N ARG A 22 5.68 -22.89 -7.67
CA ARG A 22 4.96 -22.88 -6.40
C ARG A 22 4.56 -21.41 -6.15
N PRO A 23 3.27 -21.08 -6.01
CA PRO A 23 2.88 -19.71 -5.77
C PRO A 23 3.37 -19.36 -4.37
N ALA A 24 4.40 -18.52 -4.28
CA ALA A 24 4.80 -17.88 -3.02
C ALA A 24 3.77 -16.81 -2.63
N LEU A 25 2.48 -17.18 -2.62
CA LEU A 25 1.37 -16.27 -2.40
C LEU A 25 1.44 -15.64 -0.99
N ALA A 26 2.00 -16.38 -0.02
CA ALA A 26 2.25 -15.88 1.32
C ALA A 26 3.29 -14.74 1.32
N THR A 27 4.42 -14.94 0.65
CA THR A 27 5.47 -13.91 0.53
C THR A 27 4.98 -12.71 -0.27
N THR A 28 4.24 -12.92 -1.36
CA THR A 28 3.64 -11.84 -2.15
C THR A 28 2.62 -11.04 -1.34
N ARG A 29 1.79 -11.68 -0.50
CA ARG A 29 0.86 -10.97 0.39
C ARG A 29 1.59 -10.11 1.42
N VAL A 30 2.64 -10.65 2.06
CA VAL A 30 3.44 -9.89 3.04
C VAL A 30 4.13 -8.70 2.38
N VAL A 31 4.76 -8.89 1.22
CA VAL A 31 5.43 -7.79 0.49
C VAL A 31 4.42 -6.77 -0.04
N ALA A 32 3.22 -7.19 -0.47
CA ALA A 32 2.15 -6.28 -0.83
C ALA A 32 1.67 -5.46 0.36
N THR A 33 1.53 -6.06 1.55
CA THR A 33 1.21 -5.33 2.78
C THR A 33 2.31 -4.32 3.14
N VAL A 34 3.58 -4.71 3.05
CA VAL A 34 4.71 -3.79 3.32
C VAL A 34 4.75 -2.66 2.31
N ALA A 35 4.51 -2.92 1.02
CA ALA A 35 4.45 -1.89 -0.01
C ALA A 35 3.28 -0.91 0.20
N VAL A 36 2.11 -1.40 0.63
CA VAL A 36 0.98 -0.54 1.02
C VAL A 36 1.34 0.32 2.22
N VAL A 37 2.00 -0.23 3.24
CA VAL A 37 2.45 0.56 4.41
C VAL A 37 3.50 1.60 4.02
N ALA A 38 4.48 1.25 3.18
CA ALA A 38 5.50 2.18 2.71
C ALA A 38 4.91 3.30 1.84
N LYS A 39 3.94 2.97 0.97
CA LYS A 39 3.19 3.96 0.20
C LYS A 39 2.43 4.90 1.15
N ASN A 40 1.69 4.34 2.09
CA ASN A 40 0.95 5.10 3.08
C ASN A 40 1.89 6.05 3.85
N GLN A 41 3.05 5.60 4.31
CA GLN A 41 4.03 6.45 4.99
C GLN A 41 4.56 7.58 4.09
N ALA A 42 4.79 7.32 2.80
CA ALA A 42 5.22 8.35 1.86
C ALA A 42 4.12 9.37 1.60
N ASP A 43 2.87 8.93 1.44
CA ASP A 43 1.70 9.79 1.28
C ASP A 43 1.50 10.65 2.54
N ASP A 44 1.75 10.10 3.74
CA ASP A 44 1.66 10.82 5.02
C ASP A 44 2.66 11.97 5.11
N VAL A 45 3.91 11.74 4.71
CA VAL A 45 4.95 12.78 4.68
C VAL A 45 4.53 13.94 3.76
N LEU A 46 3.96 13.63 2.59
CA LEU A 46 3.47 14.67 1.66
C LEU A 46 2.29 15.47 2.23
N ILE A 47 1.42 14.81 2.99
CA ILE A 47 0.26 15.44 3.63
C ILE A 47 0.71 16.32 4.81
N GLU A 48 1.66 15.87 5.63
CA GLU A 48 2.26 16.68 6.69
C GLU A 48 2.93 17.94 6.12
N ASP A 49 3.71 17.79 5.05
CA ASP A 49 4.34 18.91 4.35
C ASP A 49 3.31 19.91 3.81
N LEU A 50 2.19 19.44 3.24
CA LEU A 50 1.09 20.29 2.79
C LEU A 50 0.48 21.06 3.96
N MET A 51 0.19 20.39 5.08
CA MET A 51 -0.39 21.02 6.27
C MET A 51 0.53 22.10 6.86
N ASP A 52 1.83 21.80 6.95
CA ASP A 52 2.83 22.75 7.44
C ASP A 52 2.99 23.94 6.50
N GLN A 53 2.95 23.71 5.18
CA GLN A 53 2.99 24.80 4.22
C GLN A 53 1.74 25.70 4.34
N LEU A 54 0.54 25.11 4.45
CA LEU A 54 -0.70 25.85 4.67
C LEU A 54 -0.63 26.72 5.93
N ARG A 55 -0.12 26.17 7.04
CA ARG A 55 0.09 26.92 8.30
C ARG A 55 1.08 28.06 8.14
N ARG A 56 2.19 27.84 7.43
CA ARG A 56 3.18 28.90 7.14
C ARG A 56 2.58 30.02 6.29
N GLU A 57 1.68 29.68 5.38
CA GLU A 57 0.92 30.63 4.55
C GLU A 57 -0.24 31.29 5.31
N GLY A 58 -0.42 30.97 6.61
CA GLY A 58 -1.44 31.54 7.50
C GLY A 58 -2.83 30.90 7.38
N ALA A 59 -2.95 29.80 6.64
CA ALA A 59 -4.17 29.02 6.58
C ALA A 59 -4.30 28.16 7.84
N ASP A 60 -5.50 28.10 8.40
CA ASP A 60 -5.78 27.18 9.49
C ASP A 60 -6.52 25.95 8.99
N LEU A 61 -6.01 24.77 9.34
CA LEU A 61 -6.61 23.48 9.03
C LEU A 61 -6.83 22.68 10.33
N PHE A 62 -8.07 22.25 10.56
CA PHE A 62 -8.46 21.47 11.73
C PHE A 62 -9.35 20.29 11.34
N TYR A 63 -9.37 19.28 12.20
CA TYR A 63 -10.23 18.12 12.09
C TYR A 63 -11.16 18.05 13.29
N LEU A 64 -12.48 17.99 13.06
CA LEU A 64 -13.48 17.95 14.10
C LEU A 64 -14.64 17.05 13.68
N ASP A 65 -15.00 16.05 14.49
CA ASP A 65 -16.14 15.16 14.25
C ASP A 65 -16.18 14.56 12.83
N ASN A 66 -15.04 14.08 12.33
CA ASN A 66 -14.86 13.58 10.96
C ASN A 66 -15.03 14.63 9.86
N GLN A 67 -14.93 15.92 10.19
CA GLN A 67 -15.01 17.03 9.24
C GLN A 67 -13.64 17.72 9.12
N LEU A 68 -13.25 17.98 7.87
CA LEU A 68 -12.09 18.79 7.56
C LEU A 68 -12.50 20.26 7.52
N CYS A 69 -12.05 21.04 8.49
CA CYS A 69 -12.34 22.47 8.62
C CYS A 69 -11.13 23.27 8.13
N LEU A 70 -11.34 24.11 7.11
CA LEU A 70 -10.31 24.99 6.55
C LEU A 70 -10.74 26.46 6.71
N ARG A 71 -9.84 27.30 7.24
CA ARG A 71 -9.92 28.76 7.15
C ARG A 71 -8.81 29.24 6.21
N PRO A 72 -9.10 29.39 4.91
CA PRO A 72 -8.10 29.82 3.95
C PRO A 72 -7.88 31.34 4.03
N MET A 73 -6.65 31.77 3.74
CA MET A 73 -6.30 33.18 3.54
C MET A 73 -6.41 33.60 2.07
N ASP A 74 -6.34 32.63 1.15
CA ASP A 74 -6.52 32.85 -0.29
C ASP A 74 -7.25 31.66 -0.95
N TRP A 75 -7.71 31.86 -2.19
CA TRP A 75 -8.40 30.81 -2.96
C TRP A 75 -7.48 29.69 -3.43
N ASN A 76 -6.17 29.95 -3.57
CA ASN A 76 -5.22 28.95 -4.01
C ASN A 76 -5.02 27.85 -2.96
N GLN A 77 -5.01 28.22 -1.68
CA GLN A 77 -5.00 27.28 -0.55
C GLN A 77 -6.23 26.37 -0.56
N PHE A 78 -7.41 26.92 -0.84
CA PHE A 78 -8.63 26.12 -0.97
C PHE A 78 -8.50 25.10 -2.12
N HIS A 79 -7.99 25.50 -3.28
CA HIS A 79 -7.77 24.59 -4.41
C HIS A 79 -6.83 23.44 -4.04
N ARG A 80 -5.68 23.74 -3.40
CA ARG A 80 -4.70 22.73 -2.96
C ARG A 80 -5.29 21.73 -1.97
N VAL A 81 -6.09 22.21 -1.01
CA VAL A 81 -6.80 21.34 -0.05
C VAL A 81 -7.87 20.53 -0.77
N SER A 82 -8.59 21.13 -1.72
CA SER A 82 -9.63 20.45 -2.50
C SER A 82 -9.11 19.38 -3.45
N ASP A 83 -7.84 19.44 -3.85
CA ASP A 83 -7.22 18.37 -4.65
C ASP A 83 -6.82 17.16 -3.78
N ASN A 84 -6.51 17.40 -2.50
CA ASN A 84 -5.94 16.40 -1.58
C ASN A 84 -6.87 16.05 -0.40
N TRP A 85 -8.13 16.48 -0.40
CA TRP A 85 -9.02 16.38 0.78
C TRP A 85 -9.27 14.94 1.25
N ARG A 86 -9.26 13.97 0.35
CA ARG A 86 -9.43 12.54 0.69
C ARG A 86 -8.23 12.00 1.44
N ASP A 87 -7.04 12.34 0.97
CA ASP A 87 -5.78 11.89 1.57
C ASP A 87 -5.58 12.58 2.92
N LEU A 88 -5.96 13.86 3.03
CA LEU A 88 -6.02 14.58 4.31
C LEU A 88 -6.96 13.89 5.32
N LEU A 89 -8.19 13.56 4.92
CA LEU A 89 -9.14 12.87 5.80
C LEU A 89 -8.64 11.48 6.19
N ALA A 90 -8.08 10.72 5.24
CA ALA A 90 -7.55 9.39 5.52
C ALA A 90 -6.37 9.45 6.51
N TYR A 91 -5.47 10.41 6.33
CA TYR A 91 -4.36 10.66 7.24
C TYR A 91 -4.85 10.99 8.66
N LEU A 92 -5.78 11.93 8.78
CA LEU A 92 -6.33 12.36 10.07
C LEU A 92 -7.10 11.24 10.76
N HIS A 93 -7.90 10.48 10.03
CA HIS A 93 -8.65 9.35 10.57
C HIS A 93 -7.73 8.25 11.10
N ARG A 94 -6.69 7.88 10.33
CA ARG A 94 -5.71 6.89 10.78
C ARG A 94 -4.95 7.36 12.03
N HIS A 95 -4.59 8.64 12.10
CA HIS A 95 -3.96 9.21 13.30
C HIS A 95 -4.89 9.21 14.52
N GLU A 96 -6.19 9.42 14.33
CA GLU A 96 -7.19 9.29 15.39
C GLU A 96 -7.32 7.84 15.87
N GLU A 97 -7.37 6.88 14.95
CA GLU A 97 -7.39 5.44 15.28
C GLU A 97 -6.12 5.01 16.04
N GLU A 98 -4.95 5.48 15.63
CA GLU A 98 -3.68 5.18 16.33
C GLU A 98 -3.67 5.75 17.75
N ASN A 99 -4.16 6.98 17.94
CA ASN A 99 -4.29 7.59 19.27
C ASN A 99 -5.25 6.80 20.17
N GLN A 100 -6.40 6.35 19.62
CA GLN A 100 -7.38 5.56 20.36
C GLN A 100 -6.87 4.13 20.67
N ASN A 101 -6.18 3.49 19.73
CA ASN A 101 -5.59 2.17 19.95
C ASN A 101 -4.38 2.22 20.90
N GLY A 102 -3.59 3.29 20.88
CA GLY A 102 -2.53 3.53 21.85
C GLY A 102 -3.07 3.68 23.27
N SER A 103 -4.17 4.42 23.44
CA SER A 103 -4.86 4.59 24.71
C SER A 103 -5.43 3.26 25.26
N ARG A 104 -6.02 2.42 24.39
CA ARG A 104 -6.53 1.08 24.79
C ARG A 104 -5.46 0.07 25.19
N ARG A 105 -4.20 0.23 24.74
CA ARG A 105 -3.09 -0.66 25.11
C ARG A 105 -2.43 -0.28 26.43
N GLN A 106 -2.77 0.87 27.01
CA GLN A 106 -2.27 1.35 28.29
C GLN A 106 -3.26 1.17 29.46
N ALA A 107 -4.42 0.54 29.21
CA ALA A 107 -5.43 0.23 30.22
C ALA A 107 -5.31 -1.22 30.73
#